data_AF-A0A3N5GR39-F1
#
_entry.id   AF-A0A3N5GR39-F1
#
_cell.length_a   1.000
_cell.length_b   1.000
_cell.length_c   1.000
_cell.angle_alpha   90.00
_cell.angle_beta   90.00
_cell.angle_gamma   90.00
#
_symmetry.space_group_name_H-M   'P 1'
#
loop_
_entity.id
_entity.type
_entity.pdbx_description
1 polymer ?
#
loop_
_entity_poly.entity_id
_entity_poly.type
_entity_poly.pdbx_seq_one_letter_code
_entity_poly.pdbx_strand_id
1 'polypeptide(L)' 'MVHACDDDMCPVEESTLYAEKLRQNGVPVEMHLFPKGGHGFGLGQAADGTNQWLGLFVNWLKLTNSG' A
#
# COMPACT_ATOMS: atom_id res chain seq x y z
N MET A 1 -2.18 3.04 0.55
CA MET A 1 -0.71 2.92 0.39
C MET A 1 -0.37 1.46 0.15
N VAL A 2 0.59 1.20 -0.73
CA VAL A 2 1.08 -0.16 -0.99
C VAL A 2 2.60 -0.13 -0.98
N HIS A 3 3.23 -1.13 -0.37
CA HIS A 3 4.68 -1.24 -0.28
C HIS A 3 5.12 -2.71 -0.28
N ALA A 4 6.26 -3.02 -0.87
CA ALA A 4 6.85 -4.35 -0.84
C ALA A 4 8.01 -4.37 0.16
N CYS A 5 8.03 -5.33 1.08
CA CYS A 5 9.03 -5.39 2.15
C CYS A 5 10.45 -5.72 1.66
N ASP A 6 10.60 -6.16 0.41
CA ASP A 6 11.88 -6.39 -0.27
C ASP A 6 12.32 -5.19 -1.11
N ASP A 7 11.75 -4.00 -0.88
CA ASP A 7 12.22 -2.75 -1.46
C ASP A 7 13.51 -2.27 -0.75
N ASP A 8 14.65 -2.67 -1.28
CA ASP A 8 15.98 -2.24 -0.77
C ASP A 8 16.27 -0.75 -1.00
N MET A 9 15.49 -0.05 -1.84
CA MET A 9 15.70 1.37 -2.17
C MET A 9 14.90 2.30 -1.25
N CYS A 10 13.75 1.84 -0.75
CA CYS A 10 12.88 2.61 0.13
C CYS A 10 12.42 1.71 1.29
N PRO A 11 12.97 1.86 2.50
CA PRO A 11 12.59 1.04 3.64
C PRO A 11 11.09 1.17 3.95
N VAL A 12 10.47 0.05 4.30
CA VAL A 12 9.03 -0.03 4.63
C VAL A 12 8.64 0.83 5.84
N GLU A 13 9.61 1.13 6.70
CA GLU A 13 9.49 1.99 7.87
C GLU A 13 9.03 3.40 7.51
N GLU A 14 9.54 3.98 6.41
CA GLU A 14 9.16 5.31 5.96
C GLU A 14 7.67 5.37 5.56
N SER A 15 7.23 4.34 4.83
CA SER A 15 5.82 4.19 4.44
C SER A 15 4.92 4.00 5.66
N THR A 16 5.38 3.21 6.64
CA THR A 16 4.65 2.94 7.89
C THR A 16 4.52 4.21 8.74
N LEU A 17 5.60 4.98 8.87
CA LEU A 17 5.61 6.25 9.59
C LEU A 17 4.65 7.25 8.95
N TYR A 18 4.62 7.34 7.62
CA TYR A 18 3.69 8.22 6.91
C TYR A 18 2.22 7.83 7.16
N ALA A 19 1.89 6.54 7.06
CA ALA A 19 0.56 6.03 7.34
C ALA A 19 0.15 6.32 8.80
N GLU A 20 1.07 6.18 9.74
CA GLU A 20 0.82 6.50 11.14
C GLU A 20 0.52 7.98 11.34
N LYS A 21 1.29 8.88 10.72
CA LYS A 21 1.08 10.34 10.82
C LYS A 21 -0.26 10.77 10.24
N LEU A 22 -0.67 10.20 9.11
CA LEU A 22 -1.99 10.47 8.54
C LEU A 22 -3.12 10.00 9.48
N ARG A 23 -3.00 8.79 10.03
CA ARG A 23 -3.95 8.26 11.01
C ARG A 23 -4.04 9.15 12.25
N GLN A 24 -2.91 9.64 12.77
CA GLN A 24 -2.86 10.55 13.92
C GLN A 24 -3.58 11.89 13.64
N ASN A 25 -3.64 12.33 12.39
CA ASN A 25 -4.36 13.53 11.97
C ASN A 25 -5.83 13.28 11.56
N GLY A 26 -6.35 12.08 11.84
CA GLY A 26 -7.74 11.72 11.50
C GLY A 26 -7.99 11.53 10.01
N VAL A 27 -6.93 11.42 9.19
CA VAL A 27 -7.06 11.11 7.77
C VAL A 27 -7.27 9.59 7.61
N PRO A 28 -8.33 9.13 6.94
CA PRO A 28 -8.53 7.72 6.66
C PRO A 28 -7.40 7.15 5.81
N VAL A 29 -6.76 6.08 6.28
CA VAL A 29 -5.64 5.43 5.59
C VAL A 29 -5.86 3.93 5.55
N GLU A 30 -5.55 3.34 4.39
CA GLU A 30 -5.43 1.91 4.18
C GLU A 30 -4.02 1.60 3.68
N MET A 31 -3.37 0.59 4.24
CA MET A 31 -1.99 0.21 3.92
C MET A 31 -1.90 -1.29 3.70
N HIS A 32 -1.24 -1.70 2.61
CA HIS A 32 -0.99 -3.09 2.25
C HIS A 32 0.50 -3.34 2.09
N LEU A 33 1.00 -4.33 2.82
CA LEU A 33 2.39 -4.75 2.78
C LEU A 33 2.50 -6.11 2.10
N PHE A 34 3.30 -6.17 1.06
CA PHE A 34 3.59 -7.41 0.33
C PHE A 34 4.99 -7.91 0.70
N PRO A 35 5.19 -9.22 0.89
CA PRO A 35 6.51 -9.75 1.25
C PRO A 35 7.53 -9.61 0.11
N LYS A 36 7.05 -9.60 -1.15
CA LYS A 36 7.87 -9.47 -2.35
C LYS A 36 7.19 -8.64 -3.42
N GLY A 37 7.99 -7.91 -4.19
CA GLY A 37 7.56 -7.10 -5.34
C GLY A 37 8.68 -6.22 -5.88
N GLY A 38 9.69 -5.92 -5.05
CA GLY A 38 10.78 -5.00 -5.39
C GLY A 38 10.33 -3.55 -5.48
N HIS A 39 11.27 -2.68 -5.85
CA HIS A 39 10.99 -1.26 -5.97
C HIS A 39 10.05 -0.97 -7.15
N GLY A 40 8.91 -0.32 -6.87
CA GLY A 40 8.03 0.19 -7.92
C GLY A 40 7.42 -0.88 -8.83
N PHE A 41 6.84 -1.96 -8.28
CA PHE A 41 6.24 -3.08 -9.02
C PHE A 41 5.04 -2.73 -9.93
N GLY A 42 4.68 -1.45 -10.07
CA GLY A 42 3.67 -0.98 -11.02
C GLY A 42 2.31 -1.66 -10.80
N LEU A 43 1.80 -2.33 -11.85
CA LEU A 43 0.53 -3.08 -11.78
C LEU A 43 0.61 -4.33 -10.89
N GLY A 44 1.81 -4.70 -10.43
CA GLY A 44 2.07 -5.93 -9.71
C GLY A 44 2.06 -7.16 -10.61
N GLN A 45 2.47 -8.29 -10.05
CA GLN A 45 2.51 -9.59 -10.71
C GLN A 45 1.60 -10.57 -9.97
N ALA A 46 1.02 -11.52 -10.70
CA ALA A 46 0.26 -12.60 -10.08
C ALA A 46 1.19 -13.59 -9.34
N ALA A 47 2.45 -13.70 -9.78
CA ALA A 47 3.43 -14.63 -9.24
C ALA A 47 3.85 -14.31 -7.79
N ASP A 48 3.89 -13.03 -7.42
CA ASP A 48 4.19 -12.56 -6.06
C ASP A 48 2.94 -12.06 -5.32
N GLY A 49 1.77 -12.10 -5.98
CA GLY A 49 0.49 -11.67 -5.43
C GLY A 49 0.32 -10.16 -5.30
N THR A 50 1.30 -9.35 -5.75
CA THR A 50 1.22 -7.89 -5.66
C THR A 50 0.06 -7.34 -6.49
N ASN A 51 -0.32 -7.98 -7.59
CA ASN A 51 -1.45 -7.55 -8.45
C ASN A 51 -2.79 -7.36 -7.72
N GLN A 52 -2.95 -7.94 -6.52
CA GLN A 52 -4.12 -7.76 -5.66
C GLN A 52 -4.31 -6.29 -5.21
N TRP A 53 -3.24 -5.49 -5.19
CA TRP A 53 -3.29 -4.11 -4.71
C TRP A 53 -4.28 -3.26 -5.51
N LEU A 54 -4.47 -3.52 -6.80
CA LEU A 54 -5.44 -2.81 -7.65
C LEU A 54 -6.87 -3.02 -7.18
N GLY A 55 -7.24 -4.27 -6.85
CA GLY A 55 -8.56 -4.59 -6.33
C GLY A 55 -8.81 -3.95 -4.96
N LEU A 56 -7.79 -3.98 -4.10
CA LEU A 56 -7.82 -3.33 -2.79
C LEU A 56 -7.99 -1.81 -2.93
N PHE A 57 -7.26 -1.17 -3.84
CA PHE A 57 -7.39 0.26 -4.12
C PHE A 57 -8.79 0.65 -4.60
N VAL A 58 -9.40 -0.13 -5.49
CA VAL A 58 -10.79 0.10 -5.94
C VAL A 58 -11.77 -0.03 -4.79
N ASN A 59 -11.56 -0.99 -3.88
CA ASN A 59 -12.41 -1.14 -2.69
C ASN A 59 -12.26 0.04 -1.74
N TRP A 60 -11.03 0.49 -1.49
CA TRP A 60 -10.76 1.68 -0.68
C TRP A 60 -11.47 2.92 -1.25
N LEU A 61 -11.35 3.17 -2.57
CA LEU A 61 -12.02 4.29 -3.23
C LEU A 61 -13.54 4.27 -3.05
N LYS A 62 -14.16 3.07 -3.13
CA LYS A 62 -15.60 2.92 -2.89
C LYS A 62 -15.96 3.24 -1.45
N LEU A 63 -15.16 2.80 -0.48
CA LEU A 63 -15.38 3.09 0.94
C LEU A 63 -15.24 4.58 1.23
N THR A 64 -14.23 5.25 0.66
CA THR A 64 -13.98 6.67 0.92
C THR A 64 -14.89 7.61 0.18
N ASN A 65 -15.41 7.23 -1.00
CA ASN A 65 -16.35 8.07 -1.77
C ASN A 65 -17.81 7.85 -1.38
N SER A 66 -18.12 6.90 -0.49
CA SER A 66 -19.48 6.66 0.01
C SER A 66 -19.77 7.39 1.33
N GLY A 67 -18.90 8.33 1.72
CA GLY A 67 -19.01 9.16 2.93
C GLY A 67 -19.62 10.53 2.68
#